data_AF-A0A257KZX4-F1
#
_entry.id   AF-A0A257KZX4-F1
#
_cell.length_a   1.000
_cell.length_b   1.000
_cell.length_c   1.000
_cell.angle_alpha   90.00
_cell.angle_beta   90.00
_cell.angle_gamma   90.00
#
_symmetry.space_group_name_H-M   'P 1'
#
loop_
_entity.id
_entity.type
_entity.pdbx_description
1 polymer ?
#
loop_
_entity_poly.entity_id
_entity_poly.type
_entity_poly.pdbx_seq_one_letter_code
_entity_poly.pdbx_strand_id
1 'polypeptide(L)'
;MSARLAVLPQYLLPKQALTQLAGAFARSRSGAVTTWAIRRFIARYGVNMAEAAQPDPAAYTSFNEFFTRPLKAGARPLADAGWICPVDGAISQFGPVAGDQVFQAKGHAYSTTALVGGDAALAAPFANGHFATLYLSPRDYHRIHMPRAGTLRRMLHVPGDLFSVNPTTARGVPGLFARNERVVCVFDDAQGRPFVLVLVGATIVGSMATVWHGLVNPPRPGLLRDWHYGGPGQPPAVSLAPGEEMGRFLLGSTVVMLMPPGPLAFNPAWAPTRAIRLGEVMADAR
;
A
#
# COMPACT_ATOMS: atom_id res chain seq x y z
N MET A 1 -22.05 2.26 19.91
CA MET A 1 -21.25 3.52 19.90
C MET A 1 -21.10 4.00 18.46
N SER A 2 -21.39 5.28 18.19
CA SER A 2 -21.25 5.86 16.85
C SER A 2 -19.79 5.77 16.38
N ALA A 3 -19.56 5.34 15.14
CA ALA A 3 -18.22 5.24 14.55
C ALA A 3 -17.44 6.57 14.64
N ARG A 4 -18.15 7.71 14.75
CA ARG A 4 -17.55 9.04 14.94
C ARG A 4 -16.83 9.19 16.29
N LEU A 5 -17.39 8.65 17.38
CA LEU A 5 -16.76 8.73 18.71
C LEU A 5 -15.50 7.86 18.81
N ALA A 6 -15.49 6.71 18.12
CA ALA A 6 -14.33 5.82 18.08
C ALA A 6 -13.13 6.41 17.31
N VAL A 7 -13.36 7.42 16.47
CA VAL A 7 -12.31 8.08 15.68
C VAL A 7 -11.83 9.38 16.33
N LEU A 8 -12.54 9.94 17.32
CA LEU A 8 -12.16 11.18 18.01
C LEU A 8 -10.69 11.19 18.49
N PRO A 9 -10.14 10.11 19.09
CA PRO A 9 -8.74 10.06 19.49
C PRO A 9 -7.77 10.24 18.30
N GLN A 10 -8.14 9.76 17.11
CA GLN A 10 -7.30 9.91 15.92
C GLN A 10 -7.12 11.38 15.52
N TYR A 11 -8.07 12.27 15.83
CA TYR A 11 -7.92 13.70 15.55
C TYR A 11 -6.99 14.39 16.54
N LEU A 12 -7.03 13.99 17.81
CA LEU A 12 -6.27 14.64 18.89
C LEU A 12 -4.82 14.14 19.02
N LEU A 13 -4.50 12.95 18.54
CA LEU A 13 -3.15 12.39 18.66
C LEU A 13 -2.14 13.16 17.79
N PRO A 14 -0.92 13.45 18.30
CA PRO A 14 0.19 14.02 17.52
C PRO A 14 0.80 12.95 16.61
N LYS A 15 0.04 12.55 15.58
CA LYS A 15 0.29 11.40 14.70
C LYS A 15 1.68 11.42 14.06
N GLN A 16 2.15 12.59 13.62
CA GLN A 16 3.47 12.72 13.02
C GLN A 16 4.60 12.49 14.03
N ALA A 17 4.52 13.08 15.23
CA ALA A 17 5.52 12.89 16.28
C ALA A 17 5.60 11.41 16.70
N LEU A 18 4.45 10.76 16.91
CA LEU A 18 4.38 9.32 17.19
C LEU A 18 5.01 8.48 16.08
N THR A 19 4.76 8.83 14.81
CA THR A 19 5.32 8.13 13.66
C THR A 19 6.85 8.32 13.56
N GLN A 20 7.36 9.50 13.88
CA GLN A 20 8.79 9.77 13.90
C GLN A 20 9.49 9.00 15.03
N LEU A 21 8.92 8.99 16.24
CA LEU A 21 9.45 8.25 17.39
C LEU A 21 9.42 6.74 17.15
N ALA A 22 8.29 6.21 16.69
CA ALA A 22 8.17 4.79 16.35
C ALA A 22 9.15 4.40 15.23
N GLY A 23 9.30 5.27 14.22
CA GLY A 23 10.28 5.06 13.15
C GLY A 23 11.73 5.09 13.67
N ALA A 24 12.07 5.98 14.60
CA ALA A 24 13.40 6.04 15.21
C ALA A 24 13.70 4.77 16.02
N PHE A 25 12.74 4.33 16.85
CA PHE A 25 12.83 3.06 17.56
C PHE A 25 12.98 1.88 16.59
N ALA A 26 12.16 1.83 15.53
CA ALA A 26 12.14 0.71 14.62
C ALA A 26 13.40 0.60 13.74
N ARG A 27 14.12 1.71 13.52
CA ARG A 27 15.46 1.73 12.89
C ARG A 27 16.60 1.41 13.86
N SER A 28 16.38 1.56 15.16
CA SER A 28 17.42 1.35 16.16
C SER A 28 17.93 -0.09 16.14
N ARG A 29 19.24 -0.26 16.30
CA ARG A 29 19.90 -1.57 16.38
C ARG A 29 20.24 -1.90 17.83
N SER A 30 19.19 -2.03 18.64
CA SER A 30 19.30 -2.11 20.10
C SER A 30 19.39 -3.56 20.63
N GLY A 31 19.88 -4.50 19.79
CA GLY A 31 20.15 -5.89 20.15
C GLY A 31 18.99 -6.60 20.86
N ALA A 32 19.17 -6.87 22.17
CA ALA A 32 18.19 -7.57 23.00
C ALA A 32 16.83 -6.85 23.07
N VAL A 33 16.81 -5.51 23.08
CA VAL A 33 15.57 -4.72 23.09
C VAL A 33 14.79 -4.90 21.80
N THR A 34 15.48 -4.87 20.66
CA THR A 34 14.89 -5.15 19.34
C THR A 34 14.29 -6.55 19.30
N THR A 35 15.07 -7.55 19.73
CA THR A 35 14.63 -8.96 19.75
C THR A 35 13.40 -9.15 20.64
N TRP A 36 13.40 -8.53 21.83
CA TRP A 36 12.25 -8.55 22.74
C TRP A 36 11.01 -7.93 22.08
N ALA A 37 11.16 -6.77 21.46
CA ALA A 37 10.05 -6.08 20.79
C ALA A 37 9.46 -6.92 19.64
N ILE A 38 10.32 -7.54 18.83
CA ILE A 38 9.90 -8.45 17.75
C ILE A 38 9.12 -9.64 18.32
N ARG A 39 9.64 -10.32 19.35
CA ARG A 39 8.96 -11.47 19.98
C ARG A 39 7.59 -11.08 20.55
N ARG A 40 7.50 -9.92 21.22
CA ARG A 40 6.23 -9.38 21.71
C ARG A 40 5.25 -9.10 20.58
N PHE A 41 5.73 -8.54 19.47
CA PHE A 41 4.91 -8.27 18.30
C PHE A 41 4.38 -9.55 17.64
N ILE A 42 5.26 -10.56 17.43
CA ILE A 42 4.87 -11.87 16.90
C ILE A 42 3.76 -12.48 17.75
N ALA A 43 3.95 -12.52 19.09
CA ALA A 43 2.95 -13.07 20.00
C ALA A 43 1.63 -12.28 19.99
N ARG A 44 1.69 -10.94 19.91
CA ARG A 44 0.51 -10.08 19.97
C ARG A 44 -0.34 -10.12 18.70
N TYR A 45 0.28 -10.29 17.53
CA TYR A 45 -0.40 -10.25 16.24
C TYR A 45 -0.50 -11.60 15.54
N GLY A 46 0.12 -12.66 16.08
CA GLY A 46 0.10 -13.99 15.47
C GLY A 46 0.83 -14.02 14.14
N VAL A 47 2.02 -13.41 14.07
CA VAL A 47 2.84 -13.39 12.86
C VAL A 47 3.34 -14.81 12.54
N ASN A 48 3.04 -15.31 11.34
CA ASN A 48 3.54 -16.61 10.91
C ASN A 48 5.02 -16.52 10.48
N MET A 49 5.93 -16.86 11.40
CA MET A 49 7.37 -16.89 11.12
C MET A 49 7.80 -18.11 10.30
N ALA A 50 6.97 -19.15 10.18
CA ALA A 50 7.32 -20.33 9.39
C ALA A 50 7.42 -20.04 7.88
N GLU A 51 6.76 -18.98 7.41
CA GLU A 51 6.80 -18.53 6.02
C GLU A 51 7.92 -17.50 5.75
N ALA A 52 8.53 -16.93 6.79
CA ALA A 52 9.63 -15.98 6.64
C ALA A 52 10.89 -16.69 6.15
N ALA A 53 11.67 -16.03 5.28
CA ALA A 53 12.96 -16.56 4.83
C ALA A 53 13.95 -16.74 6.00
N GLN A 54 13.89 -15.83 6.97
CA GLN A 54 14.59 -15.93 8.24
C GLN A 54 13.56 -16.13 9.37
N PRO A 55 13.34 -17.35 9.86
CA PRO A 55 12.33 -17.59 10.90
C PRO A 55 12.74 -17.13 12.30
N ASP A 56 14.04 -16.97 12.59
CA ASP A 56 14.52 -16.59 13.92
C ASP A 56 14.35 -15.07 14.18
N PRO A 57 13.54 -14.65 15.17
CA PRO A 57 13.40 -13.25 15.55
C PRO A 57 14.71 -12.56 15.97
N ALA A 58 15.68 -13.31 16.51
CA ALA A 58 16.95 -12.76 16.98
C ALA A 58 17.93 -12.43 15.83
N ALA A 59 17.67 -12.93 14.62
CA ALA A 59 18.51 -12.67 13.46
C ALA A 59 18.28 -11.27 12.85
N TYR A 60 17.19 -10.58 13.21
CA TYR A 60 16.89 -9.25 12.72
C TYR A 60 17.57 -8.16 13.56
N THR A 61 18.33 -7.29 12.90
CA THR A 61 19.10 -6.24 13.56
C THR A 61 18.24 -5.05 14.01
N SER A 62 17.07 -4.87 13.38
CA SER A 62 16.11 -3.80 13.69
C SER A 62 14.67 -4.28 13.52
N PHE A 63 13.72 -3.57 14.13
CA PHE A 63 12.31 -3.90 13.99
C PHE A 63 11.83 -3.70 12.54
N ASN A 64 12.33 -2.67 11.84
CA ASN A 64 12.02 -2.45 10.43
C ASN A 64 12.45 -3.60 9.53
N GLU A 65 13.60 -4.23 9.84
CA GLU A 65 14.10 -5.38 9.09
C GLU A 65 13.17 -6.58 9.26
N PHE A 66 12.73 -6.85 10.49
CA PHE A 66 11.70 -7.85 10.78
C PHE A 66 10.36 -7.52 10.10
N PHE A 67 9.94 -6.27 10.15
CA PHE A 67 8.65 -5.86 9.63
C PHE A 67 8.60 -5.99 8.10
N THR A 68 9.72 -5.69 7.44
CA THR A 68 9.92 -5.85 5.99
C THR A 68 10.56 -7.19 5.63
N ARG A 69 10.46 -8.21 6.50
CA ARG A 69 11.06 -9.54 6.28
C ARG A 69 10.66 -10.12 4.92
N PRO A 70 11.58 -10.71 4.17
CA PRO A 70 11.23 -11.48 2.98
C PRO A 70 10.54 -12.80 3.37
N LEU A 71 9.68 -13.30 2.50
CA LEU A 71 9.13 -14.64 2.59
C LEU A 71 10.09 -15.67 1.95
N LYS A 72 9.92 -16.94 2.29
CA LYS A 72 10.62 -18.05 1.62
C LYS A 72 10.32 -18.06 0.12
N ALA A 73 11.31 -18.43 -0.68
CA ALA A 73 11.11 -18.66 -2.10
C ALA A 73 9.97 -19.69 -2.31
N GLY A 74 9.06 -19.41 -3.24
CA GLY A 74 7.90 -20.26 -3.51
C GLY A 74 6.76 -20.18 -2.48
N ALA A 75 6.85 -19.39 -1.41
CA ALA A 75 5.78 -19.25 -0.42
C ALA A 75 4.50 -18.60 -0.99
N ARG A 76 4.61 -17.93 -2.13
CA ARG A 76 3.54 -17.22 -2.85
C ARG A 76 3.63 -17.55 -4.33
N PRO A 77 3.13 -18.73 -4.77
CA PRO A 77 3.04 -19.03 -6.19
C PRO A 77 2.13 -18.01 -6.88
N LEU A 78 2.51 -17.58 -8.07
CA LEU A 78 1.73 -16.62 -8.86
C LEU A 78 0.69 -17.39 -9.66
N ALA A 79 -0.56 -16.93 -9.59
CA ALA A 79 -1.61 -17.43 -10.47
C ALA A 79 -1.37 -16.95 -11.91
N ASP A 80 -1.76 -17.79 -12.87
CA ASP A 80 -1.87 -17.38 -14.27
C ASP A 80 -3.19 -16.60 -14.44
N ALA A 81 -3.10 -15.27 -14.33
CA ALA A 81 -4.23 -14.37 -14.37
C ALA A 81 -3.84 -13.02 -14.99
N GLY A 82 -4.81 -12.30 -15.55
CA GLY A 82 -4.58 -10.97 -16.10
C GLY A 82 -4.09 -9.97 -15.04
N TRP A 83 -4.56 -10.14 -13.81
CA TRP A 83 -4.11 -9.42 -12.63
C TRP A 83 -4.03 -10.34 -11.42
N ILE A 84 -2.89 -10.31 -10.74
CA ILE A 84 -2.67 -10.98 -9.46
C ILE A 84 -2.75 -9.99 -8.29
N CYS A 85 -3.07 -10.50 -7.10
CA CYS A 85 -3.07 -9.70 -5.89
C CYS A 85 -1.63 -9.25 -5.55
N PRO A 86 -1.37 -7.95 -5.32
CA PRO A 86 -0.03 -7.42 -5.12
C PRO A 86 0.51 -7.58 -3.69
N VAL A 87 -0.33 -8.00 -2.72
CA VAL A 87 0.00 -8.00 -1.29
C VAL A 87 -0.66 -9.17 -0.56
N ASP A 88 -0.14 -9.51 0.63
CA ASP A 88 -0.89 -10.23 1.64
C ASP A 88 -1.74 -9.25 2.44
N GLY A 89 -2.99 -9.61 2.75
CA GLY A 89 -3.84 -8.74 3.58
C GLY A 89 -5.32 -9.11 3.52
N ALA A 90 -6.17 -8.09 3.48
CA ALA A 90 -7.60 -8.24 3.29
C ALA A 90 -8.17 -7.16 2.36
N ILE A 91 -9.23 -7.51 1.64
CA ILE A 91 -9.94 -6.58 0.77
C ILE A 91 -10.70 -5.58 1.65
N SER A 92 -10.42 -4.29 1.50
CA SER A 92 -11.25 -3.25 2.12
C SER A 92 -12.51 -3.01 1.29
N GLN A 93 -12.31 -2.64 0.02
CA GLN A 93 -13.35 -2.43 -0.99
C GLN A 93 -12.74 -2.64 -2.38
N PHE A 94 -13.58 -2.91 -3.36
CA PHE A 94 -13.20 -3.01 -4.77
C PHE A 94 -14.45 -2.82 -5.63
N GLY A 95 -14.27 -2.57 -6.92
CA GLY A 95 -15.39 -2.46 -7.86
C GLY A 95 -15.16 -1.37 -8.91
N PRO A 96 -16.24 -0.92 -9.59
CA PRO A 96 -16.15 0.16 -10.56
C PRO A 96 -15.91 1.50 -9.88
N VAL A 97 -15.15 2.37 -10.55
CA VAL A 97 -15.11 3.80 -10.26
C VAL A 97 -16.36 4.43 -10.90
N ALA A 98 -17.14 5.23 -10.18
CA ALA A 98 -18.33 5.88 -10.73
C ALA A 98 -17.98 7.33 -11.14
N GLY A 99 -17.80 7.58 -12.44
CA GLY A 99 -17.18 8.83 -12.89
C GLY A 99 -15.74 8.88 -12.36
N ASP A 100 -15.46 9.79 -11.45
CA ASP A 100 -14.17 9.88 -10.74
C ASP A 100 -14.25 9.36 -9.29
N GLN A 101 -15.39 8.83 -8.83
CA GLN A 101 -15.62 8.49 -7.43
C GLN A 101 -15.24 7.03 -7.09
N VAL A 102 -14.39 6.88 -6.08
CA VAL A 102 -14.02 5.61 -5.46
C VAL A 102 -14.76 5.43 -4.15
N PHE A 103 -15.45 4.29 -3.98
CA PHE A 103 -16.16 3.98 -2.74
C PHE A 103 -15.17 3.54 -1.64
N GLN A 104 -15.29 4.16 -0.46
CA GLN A 104 -14.44 3.86 0.69
C GLN A 104 -15.11 2.93 1.69
N ALA A 105 -16.22 3.37 2.30
CA ALA A 105 -17.11 2.60 3.18
C ALA A 105 -18.19 3.51 3.80
N LYS A 106 -19.33 2.91 4.22
CA LYS A 106 -20.43 3.62 4.94
C LYS A 106 -20.85 4.94 4.28
N GLY A 107 -20.99 4.95 2.95
CA GLY A 107 -21.40 6.14 2.20
C GLY A 107 -20.30 7.20 2.00
N HIS A 108 -19.07 6.93 2.42
CA HIS A 108 -17.93 7.78 2.07
C HIS A 108 -17.33 7.34 0.74
N ALA A 109 -17.08 8.32 -0.12
CA ALA A 109 -16.32 8.20 -1.34
C ALA A 109 -15.24 9.29 -1.40
N TYR A 110 -14.31 9.16 -2.34
CA TYR A 110 -13.32 10.18 -2.67
C TYR A 110 -13.01 10.12 -4.16
N SER A 111 -12.56 11.23 -4.75
CA SER A 111 -12.23 11.25 -6.16
C SER A 111 -10.86 10.61 -6.46
N THR A 112 -10.72 10.03 -7.65
CA THR A 112 -9.44 9.59 -8.22
C THR A 112 -8.47 10.77 -8.33
N THR A 113 -8.95 11.95 -8.72
CA THR A 113 -8.18 13.21 -8.74
C THR A 113 -7.58 13.52 -7.37
N ALA A 114 -8.37 13.47 -6.30
CA ALA A 114 -7.87 13.67 -4.96
C ALA A 114 -6.85 12.58 -4.60
N LEU A 115 -7.11 11.30 -4.91
CA LEU A 115 -6.19 10.21 -4.63
C LEU A 115 -4.83 10.38 -5.32
N VAL A 116 -4.78 10.85 -6.57
CA VAL A 116 -3.51 10.99 -7.32
C VAL A 116 -2.81 12.34 -7.11
N GLY A 117 -3.18 13.10 -6.07
CA GLY A 117 -2.49 14.32 -5.68
C GLY A 117 -3.03 15.60 -6.31
N GLY A 118 -4.28 15.59 -6.80
CA GLY A 118 -4.95 16.75 -7.40
C GLY A 118 -4.79 16.84 -8.92
N ASP A 119 -4.08 15.91 -9.54
CA ASP A 119 -3.84 15.91 -10.99
C ASP A 119 -5.01 15.25 -11.75
N ALA A 120 -5.90 16.09 -12.29
CA ALA A 120 -7.06 15.63 -13.03
C ALA A 120 -6.70 14.94 -14.36
N ALA A 121 -5.60 15.32 -14.99
CA ALA A 121 -5.15 14.71 -16.24
C ALA A 121 -4.62 13.29 -15.99
N LEU A 122 -3.91 13.09 -14.89
CA LEU A 122 -3.49 11.76 -14.43
C LEU A 122 -4.69 10.88 -14.02
N ALA A 123 -5.73 11.48 -13.45
CA ALA A 123 -6.92 10.76 -13.00
C ALA A 123 -7.88 10.37 -14.13
N ALA A 124 -7.94 11.15 -15.21
CA ALA A 124 -8.90 10.99 -16.30
C ALA A 124 -8.95 9.58 -16.92
N PRO A 125 -7.82 8.87 -17.15
CA PRO A 125 -7.83 7.51 -17.69
C PRO A 125 -8.53 6.48 -16.79
N PHE A 126 -8.76 6.79 -15.52
CA PHE A 126 -9.41 5.90 -14.55
C PHE A 126 -10.89 6.24 -14.35
N ALA A 127 -11.40 7.24 -15.05
CA ALA A 127 -12.81 7.57 -14.99
C ALA A 127 -13.65 6.41 -15.53
N ASN A 128 -14.64 5.95 -14.76
CA ASN A 128 -15.41 4.72 -15.06
C ASN A 128 -14.55 3.45 -15.19
N GLY A 129 -13.35 3.45 -14.61
CA GLY A 129 -12.47 2.30 -14.53
C GLY A 129 -12.80 1.40 -13.34
N HIS A 130 -11.78 0.75 -12.79
CA HIS A 130 -11.92 -0.13 -11.65
C HIS A 130 -10.94 0.27 -10.53
N PHE A 131 -11.29 -0.06 -9.30
CA PHE A 131 -10.40 0.11 -8.15
C PHE A 131 -10.36 -1.13 -7.25
N ALA A 132 -9.26 -1.27 -6.52
CA ALA A 132 -9.13 -2.22 -5.43
C ALA A 132 -8.37 -1.57 -4.27
N THR A 133 -8.95 -1.61 -3.08
CA THR A 133 -8.35 -1.09 -1.84
C THR A 133 -8.02 -2.27 -0.93
N LEU A 134 -6.74 -2.49 -0.71
CA LEU A 134 -6.20 -3.67 -0.03
C LEU A 134 -5.52 -3.24 1.27
N TYR A 135 -5.99 -3.77 2.39
CA TYR A 135 -5.48 -3.44 3.73
C TYR A 135 -4.48 -4.50 4.19
N LEU A 136 -3.30 -4.05 4.62
CA LEU A 136 -2.26 -4.88 5.20
C LEU A 136 -2.31 -4.68 6.73
N SER A 137 -2.71 -5.72 7.44
CA SER A 137 -2.75 -5.72 8.89
C SER A 137 -1.36 -5.96 9.48
N PRO A 138 -1.11 -5.60 10.75
CA PRO A 138 0.22 -5.70 11.35
C PRO A 138 0.88 -7.08 11.26
N ARG A 139 0.12 -8.17 11.12
CA ARG A 139 0.67 -9.54 11.02
C ARG A 139 1.17 -9.90 9.62
N ASP A 140 0.69 -9.20 8.60
CA ASP A 140 0.85 -9.62 7.21
C ASP A 140 2.28 -9.36 6.69
N TYR A 141 2.54 -9.76 5.46
CA TYR A 141 3.76 -9.43 4.74
C TYR A 141 3.64 -8.05 4.10
N HIS A 142 4.57 -7.15 4.38
CA HIS A 142 4.45 -5.71 4.10
C HIS A 142 5.27 -5.22 2.90
N ARG A 143 5.66 -6.14 2.02
CA ARG A 143 6.16 -5.75 0.69
C ARG A 143 5.04 -5.91 -0.33
N ILE A 144 5.12 -5.07 -1.33
CA ILE A 144 4.13 -4.89 -2.38
C ILE A 144 4.80 -5.32 -3.66
N HIS A 145 4.07 -6.08 -4.45
CA HIS A 145 4.54 -6.62 -5.70
C HIS A 145 3.69 -6.13 -6.85
N MET A 146 4.22 -6.27 -8.06
CA MET A 146 3.52 -5.89 -9.27
C MET A 146 2.33 -6.83 -9.50
N PRO A 147 1.12 -6.28 -9.69
CA PRO A 147 -0.08 -7.08 -9.96
C PRO A 147 -0.12 -7.60 -11.40
N ARG A 148 0.67 -6.99 -12.29
CA ARG A 148 0.92 -7.39 -13.67
C ARG A 148 2.19 -6.69 -14.17
N ALA A 149 2.68 -7.08 -15.35
CA ALA A 149 3.83 -6.43 -15.96
C ALA A 149 3.54 -4.95 -16.23
N GLY A 150 4.50 -4.07 -15.93
CA GLY A 150 4.38 -2.65 -16.23
C GLY A 150 5.70 -1.90 -16.16
N THR A 151 5.74 -0.77 -16.86
CA THR A 151 6.87 0.15 -16.92
C THR A 151 6.53 1.43 -16.16
N LEU A 152 7.32 1.77 -15.15
CA LEU A 152 7.14 2.98 -14.35
C LEU A 152 7.32 4.22 -15.22
N ARG A 153 6.35 5.14 -15.14
CA ARG A 153 6.36 6.42 -15.87
C ARG A 153 6.53 7.60 -14.94
N ARG A 154 5.85 7.55 -13.79
CA ARG A 154 5.79 8.66 -12.84
C ARG A 154 5.62 8.14 -11.43
N MET A 155 6.23 8.83 -10.47
CA MET A 155 6.02 8.61 -9.05
C MET A 155 5.72 9.97 -8.41
N LEU A 156 4.68 10.03 -7.58
CA LEU A 156 4.38 11.23 -6.79
C LEU A 156 4.44 10.88 -5.31
N HIS A 157 5.05 11.74 -4.51
CA HIS A 157 4.90 11.72 -3.06
C HIS A 157 3.99 12.87 -2.64
N VAL A 158 2.78 12.52 -2.23
CA VAL A 158 1.75 13.48 -1.85
C VAL A 158 1.76 13.63 -0.32
N PRO A 159 2.05 14.83 0.22
CA PRO A 159 1.99 15.06 1.66
C PRO A 159 0.54 14.95 2.15
N GLY A 160 0.37 14.58 3.41
CA GLY A 160 -0.97 14.44 3.98
C GLY A 160 -0.95 14.10 5.47
N ASP A 161 -2.16 13.82 5.97
CA ASP A 161 -2.38 13.34 7.33
C ASP A 161 -1.80 11.92 7.51
N LEU A 162 -1.78 11.41 8.74
CA LEU A 162 -1.38 10.03 9.04
C LEU A 162 -2.43 9.38 9.92
N PHE A 163 -3.68 9.35 9.48
CA PHE A 163 -4.74 8.61 10.17
C PHE A 163 -4.50 7.11 10.09
N SER A 164 -4.96 6.35 11.08
CA SER A 164 -4.97 4.88 10.98
C SER A 164 -5.88 4.43 9.83
N VAL A 165 -5.50 3.36 9.14
CA VAL A 165 -6.26 2.81 8.00
C VAL A 165 -7.04 1.53 8.36
N ASN A 166 -7.18 1.24 9.65
CA ASN A 166 -7.96 0.10 10.11
C ASN A 166 -9.46 0.23 9.68
N PRO A 167 -10.21 -0.88 9.62
CA PRO A 167 -11.61 -0.88 9.16
C PRO A 167 -12.56 0.04 9.94
N THR A 168 -12.26 0.38 11.19
CA THR A 168 -13.07 1.33 11.97
C THR A 168 -12.84 2.75 11.49
N THR A 169 -11.58 3.15 11.29
CA THR A 169 -11.22 4.49 10.80
C THR A 169 -11.62 4.68 9.34
N ALA A 170 -11.43 3.68 8.48
CA ALA A 170 -11.90 3.70 7.08
C ALA A 170 -13.42 3.86 6.97
N ARG A 171 -14.19 3.47 7.98
CA ARG A 171 -15.65 3.67 8.04
C ARG A 171 -16.08 5.03 8.60
N GLY A 172 -15.17 5.75 9.26
CA GLY A 172 -15.50 6.95 10.04
C GLY A 172 -14.82 8.25 9.57
N VAL A 173 -13.72 8.17 8.82
CA VAL A 173 -12.99 9.34 8.28
C VAL A 173 -13.32 9.51 6.80
N PRO A 174 -14.00 10.60 6.39
CA PRO A 174 -14.25 10.89 4.99
C PRO A 174 -12.95 11.08 4.21
N GLY A 175 -12.87 10.47 3.02
CA GLY A 175 -11.73 10.60 2.10
C GLY A 175 -10.38 10.20 2.71
N LEU A 176 -10.37 9.24 3.63
CA LEU A 176 -9.21 8.81 4.40
C LEU A 176 -7.96 8.61 3.52
N PHE A 177 -8.12 7.85 2.43
CA PHE A 177 -7.00 7.47 1.57
C PHE A 177 -6.49 8.63 0.71
N ALA A 178 -7.34 9.60 0.36
CA ALA A 178 -6.95 10.81 -0.36
C ALA A 178 -6.40 11.92 0.56
N ARG A 179 -6.60 11.79 1.88
CA ARG A 179 -6.08 12.72 2.90
C ARG A 179 -4.73 12.29 3.45
N ASN A 180 -4.50 10.99 3.58
CA ASN A 180 -3.27 10.49 4.14
C ASN A 180 -2.06 10.73 3.22
N GLU A 181 -0.89 10.90 3.83
CA GLU A 181 0.41 10.86 3.14
C GLU A 181 0.52 9.57 2.32
N ARG A 182 0.94 9.69 1.06
CA ARG A 182 0.96 8.56 0.13
C ARG A 182 1.98 8.71 -0.98
N VAL A 183 2.37 7.58 -1.55
CA VAL A 183 3.19 7.50 -2.76
C VAL A 183 2.34 6.91 -3.89
N VAL A 184 2.20 7.65 -4.97
CA VAL A 184 1.45 7.26 -6.18
C VAL A 184 2.47 6.77 -7.21
N CYS A 185 2.38 5.51 -7.63
CA CYS A 185 3.23 4.94 -8.67
C CYS A 185 2.40 4.67 -9.93
N VAL A 186 2.75 5.32 -11.02
CA VAL A 186 2.06 5.24 -12.32
C VAL A 186 2.86 4.37 -13.26
N PHE A 187 2.24 3.30 -13.74
CA PHE A 187 2.83 2.34 -14.66
C PHE A 187 2.04 2.29 -15.95
N ASP A 188 2.72 2.04 -17.07
CA ASP A 188 2.09 1.64 -18.32
C ASP A 188 2.21 0.12 -18.47
N ASP A 189 1.13 -0.54 -18.91
CA ASP A 189 1.18 -1.94 -19.31
C ASP A 189 1.87 -2.12 -20.68
N ALA A 190 1.99 -3.37 -21.13
CA ALA A 190 2.59 -3.68 -22.45
C ALA A 190 1.85 -3.05 -23.64
N GLN A 191 0.62 -2.59 -23.47
CA GLN A 191 -0.17 -1.88 -24.49
C GLN A 191 -0.15 -0.36 -24.31
N GLY A 192 0.66 0.17 -23.38
CA GLY A 192 0.73 1.60 -23.07
C GLY A 192 -0.46 2.12 -22.28
N ARG A 193 -1.29 1.24 -21.69
CA ARG A 193 -2.43 1.64 -20.85
C ARG A 193 -1.97 1.88 -19.41
N PRO A 194 -2.34 3.01 -18.79
CA PRO A 194 -1.88 3.32 -17.46
C PRO A 194 -2.61 2.49 -16.40
N PHE A 195 -1.91 2.14 -15.33
CA PHE A 195 -2.48 1.69 -14.06
C PHE A 195 -1.67 2.25 -12.90
N VAL A 196 -2.30 2.36 -11.73
CA VAL A 196 -1.70 3.02 -10.57
C VAL A 196 -1.71 2.10 -9.37
N LEU A 197 -0.60 2.09 -8.63
CA LEU A 197 -0.53 1.60 -7.26
C LEU A 197 -0.25 2.78 -6.33
N VAL A 198 -1.16 3.05 -5.40
CA VAL A 198 -1.03 4.08 -4.38
C VAL A 198 -0.73 3.43 -3.04
N LEU A 199 0.47 3.70 -2.53
CA LEU A 199 0.89 3.30 -1.20
C LEU A 199 0.40 4.36 -0.21
N VAL A 200 -0.54 4.03 0.65
CA VAL A 200 -1.10 4.96 1.64
C VAL A 200 -0.50 4.68 3.00
N GLY A 201 0.19 5.68 3.54
CA GLY A 201 0.74 5.66 4.89
C GLY A 201 -0.36 5.77 5.95
N ALA A 202 -0.02 5.37 7.17
CA ALA A 202 -0.91 5.40 8.33
C ALA A 202 -0.18 5.88 9.58
N THR A 203 -0.89 6.13 10.69
CA THR A 203 -0.27 6.43 11.99
C THR A 203 0.72 5.33 12.37
N ILE A 204 1.91 5.69 12.87
CA ILE A 204 3.02 4.77 13.19
C ILE A 204 3.69 4.20 11.91
N VAL A 205 3.01 4.24 10.77
CA VAL A 205 3.42 3.71 9.48
C VAL A 205 3.38 4.74 8.36
N GLY A 206 4.14 5.81 8.54
CA GLY A 206 4.25 6.79 7.47
C GLY A 206 5.18 6.31 6.35
N SER A 207 6.19 5.51 6.66
CA SER A 207 7.36 5.39 5.78
C SER A 207 7.18 4.33 4.70
N MET A 208 7.46 4.75 3.46
CA MET A 208 7.33 3.95 2.24
C MET A 208 8.68 3.94 1.51
N ALA A 209 8.98 2.81 0.89
CA ALA A 209 10.14 2.65 0.02
C ALA A 209 9.75 1.93 -1.26
N THR A 210 10.39 2.28 -2.38
CA THR A 210 10.27 1.58 -3.66
C THR A 210 11.60 0.97 -4.06
N VAL A 211 11.58 -0.07 -4.89
CA VAL A 211 12.83 -0.75 -5.28
C VAL A 211 13.75 0.12 -6.14
N TRP A 212 13.21 1.14 -6.81
CA TRP A 212 13.98 2.05 -7.67
C TRP A 212 14.41 3.35 -6.98
N HIS A 213 13.66 3.85 -6.01
CA HIS A 213 13.97 5.12 -5.32
C HIS A 213 14.58 4.90 -3.93
N GLY A 214 14.42 3.71 -3.36
CA GLY A 214 14.71 3.47 -1.94
C GLY A 214 13.67 4.15 -1.05
N LEU A 215 14.11 4.70 0.07
CA LEU A 215 13.23 5.34 1.05
C LEU A 215 12.68 6.66 0.49
N VAL A 216 11.36 6.74 0.28
CA VAL A 216 10.71 7.95 -0.23
C VAL A 216 10.48 8.95 0.90
N ASN A 217 10.00 8.47 2.04
CA ASN A 217 9.73 9.28 3.23
C ASN A 217 10.07 8.50 4.52
N PRO A 218 10.73 9.11 5.52
CA PRO A 218 11.27 10.47 5.55
C PRO A 218 12.43 10.73 4.54
N PRO A 219 12.72 12.00 4.21
CA PRO A 219 12.17 13.23 4.79
C PRO A 219 10.70 13.52 4.39
N ARG A 220 10.01 14.32 5.21
CA ARG A 220 8.61 14.74 4.98
C ARG A 220 8.56 16.27 4.84
N PRO A 221 8.89 16.82 3.65
CA PRO A 221 9.01 18.27 3.47
C PRO A 221 7.67 19.01 3.51
N GLY A 222 6.53 18.30 3.55
CA GLY A 222 5.20 18.93 3.46
C GLY A 222 4.82 19.39 2.06
N LEU A 223 5.67 19.12 1.04
CA LEU A 223 5.48 19.48 -0.35
C LEU A 223 5.24 18.24 -1.21
N LEU A 224 4.42 18.39 -2.24
CA LEU A 224 4.29 17.39 -3.30
C LEU A 224 5.63 17.26 -4.02
N ARG A 225 6.10 16.03 -4.18
CA ARG A 225 7.29 15.72 -4.99
C ARG A 225 6.89 14.84 -6.14
N ASP A 226 7.46 15.10 -7.31
CA ASP A 226 7.08 14.47 -8.57
C ASP A 226 8.34 14.02 -9.32
N TRP A 227 8.37 12.76 -9.72
CA TRP A 227 9.47 12.14 -10.44
C TRP A 227 8.94 11.49 -11.71
N HIS A 228 9.58 11.78 -12.84
CA HIS A 228 9.28 11.18 -14.13
C HIS A 228 10.42 10.22 -14.53
N TYR A 229 10.09 9.17 -15.27
CA TYR A 229 11.00 8.09 -15.64
C TYR A 229 10.92 7.76 -17.13
N GLY A 230 12.08 7.45 -17.73
CA GLY A 230 12.19 6.93 -19.10
C GLY A 230 12.10 7.97 -20.22
N GLY A 231 12.09 9.27 -19.91
CA GLY A 231 12.21 10.36 -20.89
C GLY A 231 13.63 10.92 -21.02
N PRO A 232 13.88 11.81 -22.01
CA PRO A 232 15.18 12.49 -22.15
C PRO A 232 15.56 13.26 -20.88
N GLY A 233 16.77 13.03 -20.37
CA GLY A 233 17.26 13.66 -19.13
C GLY A 233 16.62 13.15 -17.84
N GLN A 234 15.81 12.10 -17.91
CA GLN A 234 15.18 11.46 -16.74
C GLN A 234 15.94 10.19 -16.33
N PRO A 235 15.73 9.69 -15.10
CA PRO A 235 16.17 8.36 -14.71
C PRO A 235 15.66 7.29 -15.69
N PRO A 236 16.36 6.15 -15.83
CA PRO A 236 15.98 5.09 -16.75
C PRO A 236 14.57 4.57 -16.46
N ALA A 237 13.93 4.05 -17.51
CA ALA A 237 12.65 3.36 -17.35
C ALA A 237 12.84 2.13 -16.44
N VAL A 238 11.89 1.92 -15.52
CA VAL A 238 11.89 0.78 -14.61
C VAL A 238 10.76 -0.14 -15.03
N SER A 239 11.10 -1.26 -15.65
CA SER A 239 10.13 -2.30 -16.04
C SER A 239 10.14 -3.41 -15.01
N LEU A 240 8.96 -3.81 -14.54
CA LEU A 240 8.78 -4.88 -13.57
C LEU A 240 7.76 -5.91 -14.09
N ALA A 241 8.09 -7.18 -13.97
CA ALA A 241 7.26 -8.32 -14.31
C ALA A 241 6.20 -8.60 -13.21
N PRO A 242 5.13 -9.37 -13.51
CA PRO A 242 4.16 -9.78 -12.49
C PRO A 242 4.86 -10.46 -11.30
N GLY A 243 4.48 -10.07 -10.08
CA GLY A 243 5.02 -10.65 -8.86
C GLY A 243 6.41 -10.15 -8.47
N GLU A 244 7.06 -9.29 -9.26
CA GLU A 244 8.29 -8.61 -8.81
C GLU A 244 7.97 -7.58 -7.73
N GLU A 245 8.86 -7.45 -6.75
CA GLU A 245 8.71 -6.47 -5.67
C GLU A 245 8.80 -5.05 -6.26
N MET A 246 7.82 -4.20 -5.94
CA MET A 246 7.80 -2.80 -6.38
C MET A 246 8.06 -1.82 -5.22
N GLY A 247 7.65 -2.20 -4.01
CA GLY A 247 7.82 -1.35 -2.85
C GLY A 247 7.46 -2.05 -1.56
N ARG A 248 7.55 -1.32 -0.45
CA ARG A 248 7.27 -1.84 0.89
C ARG A 248 6.91 -0.73 1.86
N PHE A 249 6.18 -1.13 2.89
CA PHE A 249 5.90 -0.30 4.04
C PHE A 249 6.79 -0.71 5.19
N LEU A 250 7.38 0.26 5.87
CA LEU A 250 8.22 -0.06 7.02
C LEU A 250 7.42 -0.41 8.28
N LEU A 251 6.08 -0.23 8.33
CA LEU A 251 5.25 -0.60 9.50
C LEU A 251 3.69 -0.82 9.40
N GLY A 252 3.00 -1.13 8.29
CA GLY A 252 1.50 -1.34 8.21
C GLY A 252 0.69 -0.35 7.35
N SER A 253 -0.26 -0.76 6.51
CA SER A 253 -0.66 0.15 5.41
C SER A 253 -1.85 -0.26 4.55
N THR A 254 -2.15 0.55 3.53
CA THR A 254 -3.15 0.26 2.50
C THR A 254 -2.56 0.51 1.12
N VAL A 255 -2.86 -0.38 0.18
CA VAL A 255 -2.61 -0.16 -1.25
C VAL A 255 -3.94 0.11 -1.92
N VAL A 256 -4.04 1.23 -2.64
CA VAL A 256 -5.18 1.52 -3.52
C VAL A 256 -4.71 1.39 -4.96
N MET A 257 -5.41 0.58 -5.73
CA MET A 257 -5.14 0.40 -7.16
C MET A 257 -6.19 1.14 -7.98
N LEU A 258 -5.77 1.77 -9.07
CA LEU A 258 -6.65 2.27 -10.12
C LEU A 258 -6.30 1.56 -11.43
N MET A 259 -7.33 1.04 -12.09
CA MET A 259 -7.25 0.35 -13.38
C MET A 259 -8.18 1.07 -14.37
N PRO A 260 -7.78 1.18 -15.65
CA PRO A 260 -8.57 1.89 -16.64
C PRO A 260 -9.88 1.15 -16.95
N PRO A 261 -10.84 1.81 -17.62
CA PRO A 261 -11.99 1.13 -18.20
C PRO A 261 -11.55 0.01 -19.15
N GLY A 262 -12.34 -1.05 -19.20
CA GLY A 262 -12.09 -2.17 -20.09
C GLY A 262 -12.65 -3.47 -19.56
N PRO A 263 -12.46 -4.55 -20.32
CA PRO A 263 -12.81 -5.90 -19.89
C PRO A 263 -11.99 -6.25 -18.64
N LEU A 264 -12.62 -6.16 -17.47
CA LEU A 264 -12.04 -6.57 -16.19
C LEU A 264 -13.15 -7.16 -15.34
N ALA A 265 -12.99 -8.43 -14.98
CA ALA A 265 -13.86 -9.09 -14.03
C ALA A 265 -13.03 -9.47 -12.81
N PHE A 266 -13.36 -8.89 -11.66
CA PHE A 266 -12.80 -9.32 -10.39
C PHE A 266 -13.15 -10.79 -10.12
N ASN A 267 -12.26 -11.47 -9.41
CA ASN A 267 -12.48 -12.82 -8.93
C ASN A 267 -13.84 -12.89 -8.21
N PRO A 268 -14.76 -13.78 -8.59
CA PRO A 268 -16.11 -13.84 -8.04
C PRO A 268 -16.13 -14.19 -6.53
N ALA A 269 -15.05 -14.74 -5.99
CA ALA A 269 -14.89 -14.98 -4.56
C ALA A 269 -14.47 -13.73 -3.77
N TRP A 270 -14.07 -12.64 -4.43
CA TRP A 270 -13.71 -11.40 -3.74
C TRP A 270 -14.93 -10.78 -3.07
N ALA A 271 -14.74 -10.40 -1.81
CA ALA A 271 -15.73 -9.70 -1.00
C ALA A 271 -15.00 -8.80 0.00
N PRO A 272 -15.58 -7.67 0.44
CA PRO A 272 -15.02 -6.89 1.52
C PRO A 272 -14.71 -7.78 2.74
N THR A 273 -13.59 -7.51 3.40
CA THR A 273 -13.01 -8.24 4.53
C THR A 273 -12.41 -9.62 4.24
N ARG A 274 -12.59 -10.18 3.03
CA ARG A 274 -11.94 -11.45 2.66
C ARG A 274 -10.43 -11.28 2.68
N ALA A 275 -9.75 -12.26 3.29
CA ALA A 275 -8.30 -12.34 3.28
C ALA A 275 -7.78 -12.70 1.88
N ILE A 276 -6.64 -12.12 1.51
CA ILE A 276 -5.97 -12.28 0.22
C ILE A 276 -4.49 -12.55 0.45
N ARG A 277 -3.87 -13.28 -0.47
CA ARG A 277 -2.43 -13.50 -0.50
C ARG A 277 -1.82 -12.93 -1.77
N LEU A 278 -0.58 -12.49 -1.67
CA LEU A 278 0.25 -12.14 -2.81
C LEU A 278 0.21 -13.28 -3.85
N GLY A 279 -0.04 -12.92 -5.11
CA GLY A 279 -0.01 -13.86 -6.23
C GLY A 279 -1.34 -14.54 -6.53
N GLU A 280 -2.36 -14.45 -5.67
CA GLU A 280 -3.67 -15.04 -5.98
C GLU A 280 -4.40 -14.27 -7.09
N VAL A 281 -5.35 -14.93 -7.76
CA VAL A 281 -6.19 -14.32 -8.82
C VAL A 281 -6.95 -13.13 -8.25
N MET A 282 -6.67 -11.93 -8.78
CA MET A 282 -7.42 -10.71 -8.48
C MET A 282 -8.51 -10.47 -9.52
N ALA A 283 -8.14 -10.44 -10.80
CA ALA A 283 -9.06 -10.16 -11.89
C ALA A 283 -8.53 -10.69 -13.22
N ASP A 284 -9.43 -10.96 -14.16
CA ASP A 284 -9.12 -11.35 -15.52
C ASP A 284 -9.77 -10.41 -16.53
N ALA A 285 -9.21 -10.36 -17.73
CA ALA A 285 -9.88 -9.76 -18.87
C ALA A 285 -10.99 -10.72 -19.35
N ARG A 286 -12.24 -10.26 -19.36
CA ARG A 286 -13.37 -10.98 -19.97
C ARG A 286 -13.85 -10.24 -21.20
#